data_AF-A0A7S0LPF2-F1
#
_entry.id   AF-A0A7S0LPF2-F1
#
_cell.length_a   1.000
_cell.length_b   1.000
_cell.length_c   1.000
_cell.angle_alpha   90.00
_cell.angle_beta   90.00
_cell.angle_gamma   90.00
#
_symmetry.space_group_name_H-M   'P 1'
#
loop_
_entity.id
_entity.type
_entity.pdbx_description
1 polymer ?
#
loop_
_entity_poly.entity_id
_entity_poly.type
_entity_poly.pdbx_seq_one_letter_code
_entity_poly.pdbx_strand_id
1 'polypeptide(L)'
;FISHSWRDASEHKYARLREWGTDFQKRHGRPPTVWLDKACIDQSRIDDNLAALPIFLSGCASLVILLGPSYTSRLWCVMEMFVFLKMGGHLERISVHLVG
;
A
#
# COMPACT_ATOMS: atom_id res chain seq x y z
N PHE A 1 -0.18 1.23 -5.23
CA PHE A 1 0.70 1.20 -4.05
C PHE A 1 0.06 0.35 -2.98
N ILE A 2 0.75 -0.67 -2.44
CA ILE A 2 0.26 -1.44 -1.30
C ILE A 2 0.79 -0.81 -0.02
N SER A 3 -0.09 -0.32 0.82
CA SER A 3 0.24 0.26 2.12
C SER A 3 -0.18 -0.69 3.23
N HIS A 4 0.76 -1.06 4.10
CA HIS A 4 0.49 -1.97 5.20
C HIS A 4 1.49 -1.76 6.33
N SER A 5 1.11 -2.09 7.57
CA SER A 5 2.08 -2.15 8.66
C SER A 5 2.87 -3.46 8.59
N TRP A 6 4.17 -3.39 8.85
CA TRP A 6 5.01 -4.58 8.98
C TRP A 6 4.76 -5.36 10.28
N ARG A 7 4.16 -4.73 11.29
CA ARG A 7 3.89 -5.35 12.59
C ARG A 7 2.66 -6.26 12.57
N ASP A 8 1.76 -6.08 11.60
CA ASP A 8 0.58 -6.93 11.45
C ASP A 8 0.92 -8.28 10.80
N ALA A 9 0.11 -9.30 11.08
CA ALA A 9 0.33 -10.68 10.65
C ALA A 9 0.46 -10.80 9.12
N SER A 10 1.58 -11.36 8.65
CA SER A 10 1.89 -11.49 7.22
C SER A 10 0.89 -12.39 6.50
N GLU A 11 0.45 -13.49 7.13
CA GLU A 11 -0.50 -14.43 6.53
C GLU A 11 -1.85 -13.77 6.23
N HIS A 12 -2.38 -13.00 7.17
CA HIS A 12 -3.66 -12.33 7.01
C HIS A 12 -3.59 -11.22 5.95
N LYS A 13 -2.49 -10.45 5.92
CA LYS A 13 -2.23 -9.48 4.86
C LYS A 13 -2.16 -10.14 3.48
N TYR A 14 -1.45 -11.26 3.37
CA TYR A 14 -1.29 -11.98 2.12
C TYR A 14 -2.61 -12.58 1.63
N ALA A 15 -3.38 -13.21 2.52
CA ALA A 15 -4.73 -13.71 2.21
C ALA A 15 -5.61 -12.59 1.64
N ARG A 16 -5.66 -11.44 2.32
CA ARG A 16 -6.46 -10.31 1.87
C ARG A 16 -5.97 -9.70 0.55
N LEU A 17 -4.65 -9.60 0.36
CA LEU A 17 -4.06 -9.11 -0.89
C LEU A 17 -4.37 -10.05 -2.07
N ARG A 18 -4.38 -11.37 -1.84
CA ARG A 18 -4.76 -12.36 -2.85
C ARG A 18 -6.22 -12.25 -3.27
N GLU A 19 -7.13 -12.06 -2.31
CA GLU A 19 -8.55 -11.83 -2.59
C GLU A 19 -8.73 -10.60 -3.48
N TRP A 20 -8.16 -9.46 -3.06
CA TRP A 20 -8.19 -8.22 -3.83
C TRP A 20 -7.60 -8.40 -5.25
N GLY A 21 -6.45 -9.08 -5.36
CA GLY A 21 -5.80 -9.32 -6.64
C GLY A 21 -6.60 -10.21 -7.57
N THR A 22 -7.28 -11.21 -7.02
CA THR A 22 -8.20 -12.09 -7.77
C THR A 22 -9.39 -11.30 -8.30
N ASP A 23 -9.98 -10.43 -7.49
CA ASP A 23 -11.10 -9.59 -7.90
C ASP A 23 -10.69 -8.49 -8.88
N PHE A 24 -9.47 -7.97 -8.78
CA PHE A 24 -8.89 -7.11 -9.80
C PHE A 24 -8.78 -7.86 -11.13
N GLN A 25 -8.23 -9.08 -11.12
CA GLN A 25 -8.04 -9.87 -12.33
C GLN A 25 -9.36 -10.22 -13.02
N LYS A 26 -10.40 -10.58 -12.25
CA LYS A 26 -11.75 -10.81 -12.80
C LYS A 26 -12.31 -9.57 -13.50
N ARG A 27 -12.12 -8.37 -12.92
CA ARG A 27 -12.67 -7.12 -13.45
C ARG A 27 -11.89 -6.57 -14.65
N HIS A 28 -10.58 -6.78 -14.68
CA HIS A 28 -9.69 -6.13 -15.65
C HIS A 28 -9.04 -7.10 -16.65
N GLY A 29 -9.29 -8.40 -16.54
CA GLY A 29 -8.74 -9.42 -17.43
C GLY A 29 -7.24 -9.66 -17.29
N ARG A 30 -6.58 -9.08 -16.29
CA ARG A 30 -5.14 -9.20 -16.04
C ARG A 30 -4.81 -9.10 -14.54
N PRO A 31 -3.70 -9.68 -14.05
CA PRO A 31 -3.26 -9.44 -12.68
C PRO A 31 -2.90 -7.96 -12.45
N PRO A 32 -3.02 -7.46 -11.21
CA PRO A 32 -2.57 -6.12 -10.86
C PRO A 32 -1.04 -6.04 -10.89
N THR A 33 -0.51 -4.88 -11.30
CA THR A 33 0.89 -4.53 -11.07
C THR A 33 0.95 -3.78 -9.75
N VAL A 34 1.78 -4.23 -8.82
CA VAL A 34 1.83 -3.70 -7.46
C VAL A 34 3.19 -3.08 -7.17
N TRP A 35 3.18 -1.94 -6.48
CA TRP A 35 4.34 -1.40 -5.79
C TRP A 35 4.23 -1.79 -4.32
N LEU A 36 5.24 -2.48 -3.81
CA LEU A 36 5.31 -2.98 -2.43
C LEU A 36 6.64 -2.53 -1.83
N ASP A 37 6.60 -1.72 -0.78
CA ASP A 37 7.79 -1.20 -0.09
C ASP A 37 8.80 -2.32 0.22
N LYS A 38 8.35 -3.42 0.83
CA LYS A 38 9.21 -4.54 1.24
C LYS A 38 10.04 -5.13 0.09
N ALA A 39 9.55 -5.04 -1.15
CA ALA A 39 10.20 -5.58 -2.34
C ALA A 39 10.85 -4.50 -3.22
N CYS A 40 10.37 -3.25 -3.17
CA CYS A 40 10.75 -2.19 -4.09
C CYS A 40 11.72 -1.17 -3.52
N ILE A 41 11.96 -1.18 -2.19
CA ILE A 41 12.91 -0.29 -1.54
C ILE A 41 14.02 -1.05 -0.82
N ASP A 42 15.21 -0.45 -0.78
CA ASP A 42 16.33 -0.93 0.03
C ASP A 42 16.01 -0.70 1.52
N GLN A 43 15.73 -1.79 2.23
CA GLN A 43 15.35 -1.77 3.64
C GLN A 43 16.46 -1.30 4.57
N SER A 44 17.71 -1.24 4.09
CA SER A 44 18.84 -0.70 4.85
C SER A 44 18.94 0.83 4.81
N ARG A 45 18.18 1.49 3.92
CA ARG A 45 18.23 2.94 3.66
C ARG A 45 16.85 3.60 3.72
N ILE A 46 16.14 3.41 4.83
CA ILE A 46 14.74 3.85 5.00
C ILE A 46 14.57 5.37 4.83
N ASP A 47 15.53 6.18 5.29
CA ASP A 47 15.43 7.65 5.23
C ASP A 47 15.42 8.19 3.79
N ASP A 48 16.25 7.63 2.91
CA ASP A 48 16.27 8.00 1.49
C ASP A 48 14.96 7.64 0.81
N ASN A 49 14.38 6.50 1.18
CA ASN A 49 13.09 6.05 0.64
C ASN A 49 11.93 6.92 1.13
N LEU A 50 12.03 7.49 2.34
CA LEU A 50 11.02 8.43 2.84
C LEU A 50 11.00 9.71 2.01
N ALA A 51 12.16 10.23 1.62
CA ALA A 51 12.27 11.39 0.73
C ALA A 51 11.70 11.11 -0.68
N ALA A 52 11.85 9.86 -1.16
CA ALA A 52 11.33 9.43 -2.46
C ALA A 52 9.85 9.00 -2.43
N LEU A 53 9.21 8.92 -1.26
CA LEU A 53 7.83 8.48 -1.09
C LEU A 53 6.82 9.22 -1.99
N PRO A 54 6.93 10.55 -2.20
CA PRO A 54 6.07 11.27 -3.15
C PRO A 54 6.16 10.75 -4.59
N ILE A 55 7.36 10.36 -5.03
CA ILE A 55 7.59 9.82 -6.39
C ILE A 55 6.89 8.47 -6.53
N PHE A 56 7.09 7.57 -5.56
CA PHE A 56 6.50 6.23 -5.60
C PHE A 56 4.96 6.26 -5.58
N LEU A 57 4.39 7.15 -4.75
CA LEU A 57 2.94 7.28 -4.64
C LEU A 57 2.31 7.98 -5.85
N SER A 58 2.93 9.04 -6.37
CA SER A 58 2.45 9.73 -7.58
C SER A 58 2.44 8.84 -8.82
N GLY A 59 3.35 7.87 -8.90
CA GLY A 59 3.41 6.88 -9.98
C GLY A 59 2.35 5.78 -9.90
N CYS A 60 1.57 5.70 -8.82
CA CYS A 60 0.58 4.66 -8.61
C CYS A 60 -0.83 5.11 -9.00
N ALA A 61 -1.56 4.24 -9.72
CA ALA A 61 -2.96 4.51 -10.09
C ALA A 61 -3.90 4.57 -8.87
N SER A 62 -3.64 3.76 -7.85
CA SER A 62 -4.45 3.66 -6.62
C SER A 62 -3.59 3.31 -5.39
N LEU A 63 -4.14 3.58 -4.22
CA LEU A 63 -3.60 3.19 -2.92
C LEU A 63 -4.46 2.07 -2.33
N VAL A 64 -3.86 0.92 -2.03
CA VAL A 64 -4.55 -0.23 -1.43
C VAL A 64 -4.02 -0.40 -0.02
N ILE A 65 -4.88 -0.14 0.96
CA ILE A 65 -4.54 -0.18 2.38
C ILE A 65 -4.95 -1.53 2.94
N LEU A 66 -3.98 -2.28 3.47
CA LEU A 66 -4.22 -3.46 4.30
C LEU A 66 -4.24 -3.02 5.77
N LEU A 67 -5.44 -2.72 6.27
CA LEU A 67 -5.66 -2.11 7.57
C LEU A 67 -5.69 -3.18 8.67
N GLY A 68 -4.53 -3.45 9.27
CA GLY A 68 -4.42 -4.25 10.49
C GLY A 68 -4.32 -3.40 11.77
N PRO A 69 -4.29 -4.04 12.95
CA PRO A 69 -4.39 -3.36 14.25
C PRO A 69 -3.33 -2.28 14.50
N SER A 70 -2.13 -2.44 13.94
CA SER A 70 -1.03 -1.50 14.15
C SER A 70 -0.90 -0.44 13.04
N TYR A 71 -1.70 -0.49 11.98
CA TYR A 71 -1.55 0.37 10.80
C TYR A 71 -1.52 1.86 11.15
N THR A 72 -2.51 2.36 11.88
CA THR A 72 -2.63 3.78 12.24
C THR A 72 -1.61 4.23 13.29
N SER A 73 -0.94 3.29 13.98
CA SER A 73 0.13 3.57 14.93
C SER A 73 1.51 3.75 14.27
N ARG A 74 1.63 3.41 12.99
CA ARG A 74 2.88 3.50 12.23
C ARG A 74 2.91 4.81 11.45
N LEU A 75 3.81 5.71 11.83
CA LEU A 75 4.00 7.00 11.13
C LEU A 75 4.17 6.81 9.62
N TRP A 76 4.97 5.82 9.18
CA TRP A 76 5.17 5.50 7.77
C TRP A 76 3.84 5.25 7.02
N CYS A 77 2.98 4.38 7.56
CA CYS A 77 1.69 4.04 6.96
C CYS A 77 0.77 5.27 6.85
N VAL A 78 0.74 6.08 7.91
CA VAL A 78 -0.05 7.32 7.94
C VAL A 78 0.50 8.33 6.92
N MET A 79 1.82 8.47 6.82
CA MET A 79 2.48 9.34 5.84
C MET A 79 2.15 8.94 4.41
N GLU A 80 2.09 7.64 4.09
CA GLU A 80 1.69 7.18 2.74
C GLU A 80 0.31 7.69 2.34
N MET A 81 -0.66 7.70 3.25
CA MET A 81 -2.01 8.23 2.98
C MET A 81 -1.97 9.73 2.67
N PHE A 82 -1.29 10.51 3.52
CA PHE A 82 -1.20 11.96 3.33
C PHE A 82 -0.42 12.32 2.07
N VAL A 83 0.71 11.66 1.82
CA VAL A 83 1.53 11.90 0.63
C VAL A 83 0.76 11.52 -0.62
N PHE A 84 0.03 10.40 -0.65
CA PHE A 84 -0.79 10.02 -1.80
C PHE A 84 -1.79 11.13 -2.17
N LEU A 85 -2.54 11.64 -1.19
CA LEU A 85 -3.50 12.72 -1.39
C LEU A 85 -2.81 14.04 -1.80
N LYS A 86 -1.68 14.38 -1.18
CA LYS A 86 -0.93 15.59 -1.51
C LYS A 86 -0.33 15.55 -2.92
N MET A 87 -0.01 14.37 -3.43
CA MET A 87 0.50 14.16 -4.78
C MET A 87 -0.60 14.05 -5.85
N GLY A 88 -1.84 14.48 -5.53
CA GLY A 88 -2.97 14.49 -6.47
C GLY A 88 -3.81 13.21 -6.44
N GLY A 89 -3.54 12.28 -5.52
CA GLY A 89 -4.42 11.16 -5.18
C GLY A 89 -5.82 11.64 -4.80
N HIS A 90 -6.84 10.86 -5.16
CA HIS A 90 -8.24 11.11 -4.76
C HIS A 90 -8.75 9.98 -3.86
N LEU A 91 -9.72 10.26 -2.99
CA LEU A 91 -10.24 9.28 -2.02
C LEU A 91 -10.86 8.07 -2.71
N GLU A 92 -11.46 8.24 -3.88
CA GLU A 92 -12.05 7.17 -4.70
C GLU A 92 -10.99 6.19 -5.22
N ARG A 93 -9.72 6.60 -5.22
CA ARG A 93 -8.57 5.77 -5.60
C ARG A 93 -7.91 5.10 -4.41
N ILE A 94 -8.51 5.19 -3.22
CA ILE A 94 -8.08 4.49 -2.01
C ILE A 94 -9.05 3.36 -1.73
N SER A 95 -8.56 2.12 -1.67
CA SER A 95 -9.33 0.98 -1.18
C SER A 95 -8.77 0.48 0.14
N VAL A 96 -9.65 0.25 1.12
CA VAL A 96 -9.28 -0.21 2.46
C VAL A 96 -9.77 -1.63 2.64
N HIS A 97 -8.87 -2.51 3.05
CA HIS A 97 -9.14 -3.92 3.30
C HIS A 97 -8.72 -4.28 4.71
N LEU A 98 -9.69 -4.67 5.54
CA LEU A 98 -9.44 -5.06 6.92
C LEU A 98 -8.61 -6.35 6.98
N VAL A 99 -7.61 -6.33 7.86
CA VAL A 99 -6.76 -7.46 8.20
C VAL A 99 -6.99 -7.77 9.68
N GLY A 100 -7.54 -8.96 9.96
CA GLY A 100 -7.78 -9.46 11.31
C GLY A 100 -6.52 -9.98 12.00
#